data_AF-A0A3E2H8M2-F1
#
_entry.id   AF-A0A3E2H8M2-F1
#
_cell.length_a   1.000
_cell.length_b   1.000
_cell.length_c   1.000
_cell.angle_alpha   90.00
_cell.angle_beta   90.00
_cell.angle_gamma   90.00
#
_symmetry.space_group_name_H-M   'P 1'
#
loop_
_entity.id
_entity.type
_entity.pdbx_description
1 polymer ?
#
loop_
_entity_poly.entity_id
_entity_poly.type
_entity_poly.pdbx_seq_one_letter_code
_entity_poly.pdbx_strand_id
1 'polypeptide(L)'
;MPKHFQNYGDDDLENFQRPKLAENFDSMSDNEKEIEMDLYIRRQAHYFYLRYTSRLNKPHFHAMGKFNLVLRNQLYDTASRPWEGDNTSLQAELIRIMGRWSEITSPENILPPIQYSPAEVEECLGRDAKQKNEDEQM
;
A
#
# COMPACT_ATOMS: atom_id res chain seq x y z
N MET A 1 2.76 -5.33 6.98
CA MET A 1 4.16 -4.97 7.25
C MET A 1 4.21 -3.62 7.96
N PRO A 2 5.09 -3.43 8.96
CA PRO A 2 5.23 -2.13 9.64
C PRO A 2 5.58 -1.01 8.68
N LYS A 3 5.00 0.19 8.86
CA LYS A 3 5.11 1.34 7.95
C LYS A 3 6.56 1.66 7.53
N HIS A 4 7.49 1.68 8.48
CA HIS A 4 8.90 2.01 8.22
C HIS A 4 9.70 0.89 7.52
N PHE A 5 9.10 -0.30 7.34
CA PHE A 5 9.71 -1.41 6.61
C PHE A 5 8.99 -1.67 5.28
N GLN A 6 7.94 -0.90 4.98
CA GLN A 6 7.27 -0.95 3.70
C GLN A 6 8.15 -0.30 2.64
N ASN A 7 8.23 -0.92 1.47
CA ASN A 7 8.96 -0.40 0.32
C ASN A 7 8.18 -0.76 -0.96
N TYR A 8 6.90 -0.37 -1.00
CA TYR A 8 5.99 -0.64 -2.12
C TYR A 8 6.34 0.25 -3.32
N GLY A 9 6.30 -0.30 -4.53
CA GLY A 9 6.66 0.42 -5.78
C GLY A 9 8.08 0.18 -6.30
N ASP A 10 8.79 -0.81 -5.75
CA ASP A 10 10.13 -1.24 -6.19
C ASP A 10 10.04 -2.67 -6.77
N ASP A 11 10.09 -2.78 -8.10
CA ASP A 11 9.85 -4.01 -8.87
C ASP A 11 10.79 -5.17 -8.48
N ASP A 12 12.01 -4.86 -8.02
CA ASP A 12 13.00 -5.86 -7.61
C ASP A 12 12.60 -6.61 -6.32
N LEU A 13 11.70 -6.04 -5.52
CA LEU A 13 11.33 -6.56 -4.21
C LEU A 13 10.13 -7.51 -4.22
N GLU A 14 9.26 -7.42 -5.24
CA GLU A 14 8.17 -8.40 -5.42
C GLU A 14 8.72 -9.84 -5.54
N ASN A 15 10.00 -9.98 -5.92
CA ASN A 15 10.70 -11.25 -6.11
C ASN A 15 11.59 -11.71 -4.93
N PHE A 16 11.52 -11.07 -3.75
CA PHE A 16 12.31 -11.44 -2.57
C PHE A 16 13.84 -11.53 -2.81
N GLN A 17 14.37 -10.71 -3.71
CA GLN A 17 15.79 -10.69 -4.00
C GLN A 17 16.58 -10.11 -2.82
N ARG A 18 17.79 -10.63 -2.58
CA ARG A 18 18.68 -10.01 -1.59
C ARG A 18 19.11 -8.63 -2.14
N PRO A 19 18.92 -7.54 -1.38
CA PRO A 19 19.31 -6.22 -1.85
C PRO A 19 20.82 -6.13 -2.06
N LYS A 20 21.20 -5.36 -3.07
CA LYS A 20 22.59 -5.04 -3.44
C LYS A 20 22.66 -3.55 -3.76
N LEU A 21 23.84 -2.97 -3.58
CA LEU A 21 24.14 -1.65 -4.14
C LEU A 21 24.27 -1.77 -5.66
N ALA A 22 23.99 -0.68 -6.36
CA ALA A 22 24.28 -0.54 -7.77
C ALA A 22 25.76 -0.85 -8.10
N GLU A 23 26.02 -1.52 -9.22
CA GLU A 23 27.37 -1.94 -9.60
C GLU A 23 28.32 -0.75 -9.79
N ASN A 24 27.79 0.41 -10.18
CA ASN A 24 28.54 1.64 -10.40
C ASN A 24 28.60 2.54 -9.15
N PHE A 25 28.18 2.08 -7.97
CA PHE A 25 28.10 2.87 -6.74
C PHE A 25 29.38 3.66 -6.46
N ASP A 26 30.56 3.05 -6.59
CA ASP A 26 31.83 3.70 -6.30
C ASP A 26 32.14 4.90 -7.23
N SER A 27 31.59 4.88 -8.43
CA SER A 27 31.77 5.92 -9.46
C SER A 27 30.72 7.03 -9.44
N MET A 28 29.68 6.91 -8.61
CA MET A 28 28.63 7.92 -8.45
C MET A 28 29.14 9.16 -7.72
N SER A 29 28.45 10.29 -7.92
CA SER A 29 28.64 11.49 -7.11
C SER A 29 28.20 11.25 -5.66
N ASP A 30 28.65 12.10 -4.73
CA ASP A 30 28.32 11.93 -3.30
C ASP A 30 26.81 11.98 -3.02
N ASN A 31 26.08 12.84 -3.73
CA ASN A 31 24.62 12.94 -3.61
C ASN A 31 23.92 11.66 -4.11
N GLU A 32 24.34 11.14 -5.26
CA GLU A 32 23.81 9.88 -5.81
C GLU A 32 24.14 8.69 -4.89
N LYS A 33 25.33 8.68 -4.29
CA LYS A 33 25.72 7.66 -3.30
C LYS A 33 24.84 7.71 -2.05
N GLU A 34 24.51 8.90 -1.56
CA GLU A 34 23.62 9.06 -0.41
C GLU A 34 22.23 8.49 -0.70
N ILE A 35 21.67 8.82 -1.88
CA ILE A 35 20.37 8.32 -2.33
C ILE A 35 20.38 6.78 -2.48
N GLU A 36 21.40 6.24 -3.16
CA GLU A 36 21.53 4.78 -3.36
C GLU A 36 21.74 4.03 -2.03
N MET A 37 22.48 4.62 -1.09
CA MET A 37 22.69 4.03 0.24
C MET A 37 21.40 4.01 1.06
N ASP A 38 20.64 5.10 1.08
CA ASP A 38 19.34 5.15 1.75
C ASP A 38 18.37 4.12 1.16
N LEU A 39 18.30 4.04 -0.16
CA LEU A 39 17.50 3.03 -0.86
C LEU A 39 17.94 1.60 -0.48
N TYR A 40 19.24 1.33 -0.49
CA TYR A 40 19.80 0.05 -0.09
C TYR A 40 19.44 -0.32 1.35
N ILE A 41 19.54 0.62 2.30
CA ILE A 41 19.18 0.40 3.71
C ILE A 41 17.69 0.08 3.85
N ARG A 42 16.81 0.82 3.17
CA ARG A 42 15.35 0.55 3.16
C ARG A 42 15.05 -0.85 2.62
N ARG A 43 15.69 -1.23 1.51
CA ARG A 43 15.57 -2.57 0.92
C ARG A 43 16.06 -3.66 1.88
N GLN A 44 17.17 -3.47 2.59
CA GLN A 44 17.69 -4.41 3.58
C GLN A 44 16.72 -4.61 4.74
N ALA A 45 16.18 -3.52 5.29
CA ALA A 45 15.21 -3.58 6.38
C ALA A 45 13.96 -4.39 5.97
N HIS A 46 13.42 -4.11 4.78
CA HIS A 46 12.31 -4.85 4.20
C HIS A 46 12.61 -6.35 4.05
N TYR A 47 13.73 -6.67 3.39
CA TYR A 47 14.16 -8.04 3.12
C TYR A 47 14.32 -8.87 4.39
N PHE A 48 15.05 -8.35 5.38
CA PHE A 48 15.26 -9.07 6.63
C PHE A 48 13.98 -9.20 7.44
N TYR A 49 13.15 -8.16 7.49
CA TYR A 49 11.87 -8.24 8.17
C TYR A 49 11.00 -9.36 7.60
N LEU A 50 10.85 -9.43 6.27
CA LEU A 50 10.10 -10.51 5.62
C LEU A 50 10.70 -11.88 5.89
N ARG A 51 12.02 -12.02 5.73
CA ARG A 51 12.73 -13.29 5.89
C ARG A 51 12.64 -13.83 7.31
N TYR A 52 12.80 -12.98 8.32
CA TYR A 52 12.69 -13.41 9.71
C TYR A 52 11.23 -13.64 10.10
N THR A 53 10.30 -12.80 9.62
CA THR A 53 8.87 -13.01 9.88
C THR A 53 8.38 -14.34 9.28
N SER A 54 8.79 -14.68 8.06
CA SER A 54 8.42 -15.96 7.42
C SER A 54 8.90 -17.20 8.20
N ARG A 55 10.06 -17.08 8.87
CA ARG A 55 10.66 -18.15 9.67
C ARG A 55 10.13 -18.21 11.09
N LEU A 56 10.02 -17.07 11.76
CA LEU A 56 9.79 -16.95 13.20
C LEU A 56 8.32 -16.66 13.55
N ASN A 57 7.54 -16.11 12.62
CA ASN A 57 6.13 -15.76 12.84
C ASN A 57 5.31 -16.03 11.58
N LYS A 58 5.12 -17.33 11.28
CA LYS A 58 4.34 -17.79 10.14
C LYS A 58 2.93 -17.17 10.09
N PRO A 59 2.14 -17.09 11.17
CA PRO A 59 0.82 -16.47 11.11
C PRO A 59 0.87 -15.02 10.58
N HIS A 60 1.81 -14.22 11.10
CA HIS A 60 2.01 -12.85 10.62
C HIS A 60 2.44 -12.80 9.15
N PHE A 61 3.38 -13.65 8.75
CA PHE A 61 3.81 -13.74 7.36
C PHE A 61 2.66 -14.06 6.41
N HIS A 62 1.82 -15.04 6.76
CA HIS A 62 0.63 -15.38 5.96
C HIS A 62 -0.38 -14.24 5.95
N ALA A 63 -0.55 -13.51 7.05
CA ALA A 63 -1.43 -12.34 7.08
C ALA A 63 -0.93 -11.25 6.12
N MET A 64 0.37 -10.98 6.09
CA MET A 64 0.96 -9.94 5.23
C MET A 64 0.82 -10.20 3.74
N GLY A 65 0.80 -11.46 3.30
CA GLY A 65 0.70 -11.83 1.89
C GLY A 65 -0.73 -11.85 1.33
N LYS A 66 -1.76 -11.61 2.15
CA LYS A 66 -3.14 -11.61 1.66
C LYS A 66 -3.49 -10.25 1.10
N PHE A 67 -3.88 -10.21 -0.18
CA PHE A 67 -4.32 -9.00 -0.87
C PHE A 67 -5.44 -8.26 -0.11
N ASN A 68 -6.36 -9.01 0.51
CA ASN A 68 -7.44 -8.43 1.32
C ASN A 68 -6.95 -7.65 2.56
N LEU A 69 -5.72 -7.86 3.03
CA LEU A 69 -5.12 -7.06 4.11
C LEU A 69 -4.81 -5.65 3.62
N VAL A 70 -4.34 -5.47 2.38
CA VAL A 70 -4.02 -4.16 1.83
C VAL A 70 -5.27 -3.30 1.76
N LEU A 71 -6.37 -3.83 1.20
CA LEU A 71 -7.66 -3.15 1.15
C LEU A 71 -8.17 -2.77 2.55
N ARG A 72 -8.11 -3.70 3.50
CA ARG A 72 -8.54 -3.45 4.89
C ARG A 72 -7.69 -2.37 5.56
N ASN A 73 -6.38 -2.38 5.34
CA ASN A 73 -5.47 -1.39 5.91
C ASN A 73 -5.70 -0.01 5.30
N GLN A 74 -5.94 0.08 3.98
CA GLN A 74 -6.26 1.34 3.31
C GLN A 74 -7.54 1.95 3.88
N LEU A 75 -8.60 1.16 4.07
CA LEU A 75 -9.82 1.65 4.73
C LEU A 75 -9.55 2.17 6.12
N TYR A 76 -8.85 1.36 6.93
CA TYR A 76 -8.58 1.70 8.31
C TYR A 76 -7.77 3.00 8.41
N ASP A 77 -6.73 3.14 7.59
CA ASP A 77 -5.89 4.32 7.54
C ASP A 77 -6.70 5.56 7.11
N THR A 78 -7.41 5.48 5.99
CA THR A 78 -8.26 6.59 5.50
C THR A 78 -9.36 6.96 6.50
N ALA A 79 -9.98 5.97 7.14
CA ALA A 79 -11.01 6.21 8.15
C ALA A 79 -10.46 6.79 9.46
N SER A 80 -9.17 6.60 9.75
CA SER A 80 -8.51 7.11 10.96
C SER A 80 -7.98 8.53 10.80
N ARG A 81 -7.89 9.05 9.57
CA ARG A 81 -7.43 10.42 9.31
C ARG A 81 -8.49 11.44 9.74
N PRO A 82 -8.11 12.64 10.22
CA PRO A 82 -9.04 13.75 10.30
C PRO A 82 -9.57 14.08 8.90
N TRP A 83 -10.89 14.22 8.75
CA TRP A 83 -11.50 14.51 7.44
C TRP A 83 -11.74 15.99 7.20
N GLU A 84 -11.73 16.82 8.24
CA GLU A 84 -11.85 18.29 8.15
C GLU A 84 -13.02 18.81 7.27
N GLY A 85 -14.08 18.00 7.13
CA GLY A 85 -15.25 18.32 6.31
C GLY A 85 -15.26 17.71 4.90
N ASP A 86 -14.16 17.10 4.46
CA ASP A 86 -14.07 16.37 3.19
C ASP A 86 -13.93 14.85 3.42
N ASN A 87 -14.95 14.10 3.02
CA ASN A 87 -14.97 12.64 3.11
C ASN A 87 -14.76 11.95 1.76
N THR A 88 -14.35 12.68 0.71
CA THR A 88 -14.22 12.15 -0.65
C THR A 88 -13.28 10.94 -0.69
N SER A 89 -12.10 11.03 -0.06
CA SER A 89 -11.15 9.91 0.00
C SER A 89 -11.72 8.69 0.76
N LEU A 90 -12.49 8.92 1.83
CA LEU A 90 -13.14 7.84 2.56
C LEU A 90 -14.21 7.14 1.71
N GLN A 91 -15.07 7.92 1.04
CA GLN A 91 -16.11 7.37 0.18
C GLN A 91 -15.49 6.60 -1.00
N ALA A 92 -14.40 7.10 -1.58
CA ALA A 92 -13.69 6.41 -2.64
C ALA A 92 -13.11 5.06 -2.17
N GLU A 93 -12.51 5.00 -0.97
CA GLU A 93 -12.02 3.74 -0.39
C GLU A 93 -13.15 2.76 -0.07
N LEU A 94 -14.29 3.25 0.44
CA LEU A 94 -15.48 2.42 0.65
C LEU A 94 -15.98 1.82 -0.67
N ILE A 95 -16.10 2.62 -1.73
CA ILE A 95 -16.49 2.15 -3.08
C ILE A 95 -15.54 1.05 -3.56
N ARG A 96 -14.22 1.27 -3.49
CA ARG A 96 -13.20 0.29 -3.92
C ARG A 96 -13.32 -1.03 -3.16
N ILE A 97 -13.61 -0.98 -1.87
CA ILE A 97 -13.75 -2.15 -1.00
C ILE A 97 -15.05 -2.90 -1.23
N MET A 98 -16.17 -2.17 -1.38
CA MET A 98 -17.46 -2.79 -1.68
C MET A 98 -17.42 -3.48 -3.05
N GLY A 99 -16.69 -2.93 -4.04
CA GLY A 99 -16.46 -3.58 -5.33
C GLY A 99 -15.64 -4.88 -5.26
N ARG A 100 -14.90 -5.10 -4.16
CA ARG A 100 -14.05 -6.28 -3.93
C ARG A 100 -14.46 -7.05 -2.68
N TRP A 101 -15.71 -6.89 -2.27
CA TRP A 101 -16.22 -7.37 -0.98
C TRP A 101 -16.10 -8.89 -0.80
N SER A 102 -16.23 -9.66 -1.88
CA SER A 102 -16.06 -11.12 -1.90
C SER A 102 -14.63 -11.56 -1.55
N GLU A 103 -13.62 -10.73 -1.76
CA GLU A 103 -12.23 -11.03 -1.40
C GLU A 103 -11.96 -10.82 0.11
N ILE A 104 -12.82 -10.05 0.75
CA ILE A 104 -12.70 -9.61 2.14
C ILE A 104 -13.61 -10.46 3.04
N THR A 105 -14.74 -10.94 2.53
CA THR A 105 -15.70 -11.72 3.30
C THR A 105 -15.62 -13.20 3.00
N SER A 106 -15.87 -14.00 4.03
CA SER A 106 -16.10 -15.44 3.90
C SER A 106 -17.26 -15.77 4.86
N PRO A 107 -18.37 -16.36 4.40
CA PRO A 107 -18.63 -16.92 3.05
C PRO A 107 -18.96 -15.86 1.97
N GLU A 108 -18.79 -16.26 0.71
CA GLU A 108 -18.83 -15.41 -0.52
C GLU A 108 -20.21 -14.80 -0.87
N ASN A 109 -21.28 -15.18 -0.16
CA ASN A 109 -22.66 -14.81 -0.48
C ASN A 109 -23.21 -13.65 0.36
N ILE A 110 -22.35 -12.91 1.06
CA ILE A 110 -22.77 -11.76 1.85
C ILE A 110 -22.68 -10.52 0.97
N LEU A 111 -23.83 -9.89 0.70
CA LEU A 111 -23.85 -8.60 0.02
C LEU A 111 -23.05 -7.55 0.81
N PRO A 112 -22.38 -6.60 0.13
CA PRO A 112 -21.73 -5.50 0.83
C PRO A 112 -22.75 -4.71 1.66
N PRO A 113 -22.40 -4.26 2.87
CA PRO A 113 -23.32 -3.55 3.77
C PRO A 113 -23.75 -2.18 3.23
N ILE A 114 -22.98 -1.62 2.30
CA ILE A 114 -23.22 -0.32 1.67
C ILE A 114 -23.18 -0.53 0.15
N GLN A 115 -24.14 0.07 -0.55
CA GLN A 115 -24.22 0.05 -2.01
C GLN A 115 -24.32 1.49 -2.51
N TYR A 116 -23.50 1.80 -3.50
CA TYR A 116 -23.53 3.08 -4.18
C TYR A 116 -24.16 2.90 -5.56
N SER A 117 -24.95 3.87 -5.99
CA SER A 117 -25.43 3.92 -7.36
C SER A 117 -24.25 4.14 -8.33
N PRO A 118 -24.39 3.73 -9.61
CA PRO A 118 -23.35 3.98 -10.61
C PRO A 118 -22.96 5.46 -10.73
N ALA A 119 -23.93 6.37 -10.58
CA ALA A 119 -23.69 7.81 -10.63
C ALA A 119 -22.83 8.29 -9.44
N GLU A 120 -23.12 7.82 -8.22
CA GLU A 120 -22.33 8.16 -7.03
C GLU A 120 -20.89 7.61 -7.12
N VAL A 121 -20.73 6.42 -7.72
CA VAL A 121 -19.40 5.83 -7.95
C VAL A 121 -18.59 6.69 -8.90
N GLU A 122 -19.15 7.06 -10.05
CA GLU A 122 -18.46 7.87 -11.05
C GLU A 122 -18.11 9.26 -10.51
N GLU A 123 -19.08 9.93 -9.86
CA GLU A 123 -18.89 11.25 -9.27
C GLU A 123 -17.80 11.25 -8.19
N CYS A 124 -17.85 10.29 -7.26
CA CYS A 124 -16.89 10.20 -6.16
C CYS A 124 -15.48 9.87 -6.66
N LEU A 125 -15.33 8.87 -7.54
CA LEU A 125 -14.02 8.49 -8.07
C LEU A 125 -13.42 9.59 -8.96
N GLY A 126 -14.26 10.34 -9.69
CA GLY A 126 -13.81 11.52 -10.44
C GLY A 126 -13.27 12.63 -9.54
N ARG A 127 -13.94 12.91 -8.42
CA ARG A 127 -13.46 13.87 -7.41
C ARG A 127 -12.16 13.42 -6.74
N ASP A 128 -12.09 12.17 -6.28
CA ASP A 128 -10.89 11.58 -5.65
C ASP A 128 -9.67 11.65 -6.59
N ALA A 129 -9.86 11.31 -7.87
CA ALA A 129 -8.79 11.39 -8.87
C ALA A 129 -8.31 12.83 -9.10
N LYS A 130 -9.24 13.78 -9.15
CA LYS A 130 -8.89 15.20 -9.31
C LYS A 130 -8.08 15.73 -8.13
N GLN A 131 -8.49 15.40 -6.89
CA GLN A 131 -7.77 15.81 -5.67
C GLN A 131 -6.34 15.25 -5.64
N LYS A 132 -6.17 13.95 -5.93
CA LYS A 132 -4.84 13.32 -5.98
C LYS A 132 -3.92 13.97 -7.01
N ASN A 133 -4.44 14.31 -8.19
CA ASN A 133 -3.65 15.00 -9.21
C ASN A 133 -3.23 16.41 -8.80
N GLU A 134 -4.05 17.11 -7.99
CA GLU A 134 -3.73 18.44 -7.47
C GLU A 134 -2.67 18.35 -6.36
N ASP A 135 -2.77 17.36 -5.47
CA ASP A 135 -1.78 17.11 -4.40
C ASP A 135 -0.40 16.72 -4.95
N GLU A 136 -0.34 15.92 -6.03
CA GLU A 136 0.91 15.52 -6.69
C GLU A 136 1.66 16.69 -7.37
N GLN A 137 0.97 17.80 -7.64
CA GLN A 137 1.53 18.97 -8.30
C GLN A 137 2.04 20.06 -7.33
N MET A 138 1.88 19.87 -6.02
CA MET A 138 2.42 20.76 -4.97
C MET A 138 3.77 20.28 -4.43
#